data_AF-G2DWA9-F1
#
_entry.id   AF-G2DWA9-F1
#
_cell.length_a   1.000
_cell.length_b   1.000
_cell.length_c   1.000
_cell.angle_alpha   90.00
_cell.angle_beta   90.00
_cell.angle_gamma   90.00
#
_symmetry.space_group_name_H-M   'P 1'
#
loop_
_entity.id
_entity.type
_entity.pdbx_description
1 polymer ?
#
loop_
_entity_poly.entity_id
_entity_poly.type
_entity_poly.pdbx_seq_one_letter_code
_entity_poly.pdbx_strand_id
1 'polypeptide(L)'
;MSPESSTEFANARPYASLEVADLTLKSRFRSAFLRGIVWSLIGMIYAPLFIGVVLLLKGMGFGYFSYVVAASVAGGVGAVLYGARELALISTGVGAMVGVAMLILLGGQVSLSDVALVAAILAATVGLTISFPKRCSRSVPGKALAGLATGVVGGAVLAIAEPLHPEPFPIFAILAFVVSVNGILYVSTVRWWVTLSRRIRLESRSCYVVEALIMAVLAGVAAGSVWMVSGPLLSFGDGVSLIASETMHLEIQQAILGGLFGGGTAGVLLELFRFRWVHDL
;
A
#
# COMPACT_ATOMS: atom_id res chain seq x y z
N MET A 1 -7.13 -56.27 -48.99
CA MET A 1 -7.66 -55.48 -47.86
C MET A 1 -7.36 -56.26 -46.60
N SER A 2 -6.53 -55.65 -45.73
CA SER A 2 -6.22 -55.80 -44.29
C SER A 2 -6.64 -57.08 -43.51
N PRO A 3 -5.96 -57.46 -42.40
CA PRO A 3 -5.25 -56.56 -41.48
C PRO A 3 -3.89 -57.03 -40.90
N GLU A 4 -3.26 -56.03 -40.29
CA GLU A 4 -2.10 -56.06 -39.40
C GLU A 4 -2.33 -56.87 -38.13
N SER A 5 -1.23 -57.44 -37.60
CA SER A 5 -1.04 -57.60 -36.16
C SER A 5 0.40 -57.29 -35.78
N SER A 6 0.55 -56.39 -34.80
CA SER A 6 1.47 -56.44 -33.65
C SER A 6 2.95 -56.77 -33.95
N THR A 7 3.91 -55.95 -33.56
CA THR A 7 4.25 -55.56 -32.19
C THR A 7 5.46 -54.64 -32.33
N GLU A 8 5.59 -53.53 -31.59
CA GLU A 8 6.93 -53.05 -31.20
C GLU A 8 6.86 -51.99 -30.08
N PHE A 9 7.48 -52.37 -28.96
CA PHE A 9 8.09 -51.51 -27.94
C PHE A 9 7.23 -50.56 -27.11
N ALA A 10 6.63 -51.15 -26.08
CA ALA A 10 6.66 -50.59 -24.74
C ALA A 10 8.13 -50.37 -24.30
N ASN A 11 8.64 -49.16 -24.47
CA ASN A 11 9.92 -48.76 -23.90
C ASN A 11 9.69 -47.63 -22.89
N ALA A 12 9.86 -47.99 -21.63
CA ALA A 12 9.79 -47.10 -20.49
C ALA A 12 10.78 -45.94 -20.64
N ARG A 13 10.28 -44.69 -20.62
CA ARG A 13 11.11 -43.52 -20.31
C ARG A 13 10.90 -43.17 -18.82
N PRO A 14 11.75 -43.64 -17.90
CA PRO A 14 11.63 -43.29 -16.47
C PRO A 14 12.10 -41.85 -16.16
N TYR A 15 12.45 -41.02 -17.16
CA TYR A 15 13.04 -39.70 -16.95
C TYR A 15 12.15 -38.50 -17.29
N ALA A 16 10.90 -38.69 -17.73
CA ALA A 16 10.03 -37.56 -18.09
C ALA A 16 9.45 -36.78 -16.88
N SER A 17 9.51 -37.33 -15.67
CA SER A 17 8.94 -36.68 -14.47
C SER A 17 9.87 -35.64 -13.84
N LEU A 18 11.20 -35.79 -13.96
CA LEU A 18 12.19 -34.87 -13.37
C LEU A 18 12.29 -33.55 -14.16
N GLU A 19 12.33 -33.58 -15.49
CA GLU A 19 12.39 -32.36 -16.31
C GLU A 19 11.10 -31.52 -16.22
N VAL A 20 9.92 -32.16 -16.18
CA VAL A 20 8.64 -31.45 -16.02
C VAL A 20 8.51 -30.91 -14.60
N ALA A 21 8.94 -31.67 -13.58
CA ALA A 21 8.98 -31.17 -12.21
C ALA A 21 9.92 -29.96 -12.08
N ASP A 22 11.14 -30.03 -12.62
CA ASP A 22 12.11 -28.91 -12.59
C ASP A 22 11.63 -27.69 -13.37
N LEU A 23 11.00 -27.86 -14.52
CA LEU A 23 10.38 -26.76 -15.27
C LEU A 23 9.25 -26.10 -14.46
N THR A 24 8.44 -26.89 -13.74
CA THR A 24 7.39 -26.34 -12.87
C THR A 24 7.94 -25.69 -11.61
N LEU A 25 9.00 -26.22 -11.01
CA LEU A 25 9.62 -25.69 -9.80
C LEU A 25 10.37 -24.39 -10.08
N LYS A 26 11.13 -24.35 -11.18
CA LYS A 26 11.80 -23.13 -11.69
C LYS A 26 10.80 -22.05 -12.08
N SER A 27 9.69 -22.44 -12.71
CA SER A 27 8.59 -21.51 -13.05
C SER A 27 7.91 -20.95 -11.79
N ARG A 28 7.63 -21.81 -10.80
CA ARG A 28 7.05 -21.40 -9.50
C ARG A 28 7.98 -20.50 -8.71
N PHE A 29 9.26 -20.85 -8.62
CA PHE A 29 10.26 -20.03 -7.94
C PHE A 29 10.38 -18.65 -8.60
N ARG A 30 10.39 -18.60 -9.94
CA ARG A 30 10.38 -17.33 -10.69
C ARG A 30 9.14 -16.49 -10.39
N SER A 31 7.96 -17.11 -10.33
CA SER A 31 6.70 -16.43 -9.99
C SER A 31 6.71 -15.89 -8.56
N ALA A 32 7.13 -16.71 -7.59
CA ALA A 32 7.23 -16.34 -6.18
C ALA A 32 8.25 -15.22 -5.97
N PHE A 33 9.39 -15.29 -6.68
CA PHE A 33 10.42 -14.26 -6.65
C PHE A 33 9.91 -12.94 -7.23
N LEU A 34 9.26 -12.97 -8.40
CA LEU A 34 8.69 -11.78 -9.03
C LEU A 34 7.60 -11.15 -8.16
N ARG A 35 6.74 -11.97 -7.56
CA ARG A 35 5.71 -11.52 -6.61
C ARG A 35 6.32 -10.95 -5.34
N GLY A 36 7.37 -11.59 -4.81
CA GLY A 36 8.17 -11.09 -3.72
C GLY A 36 8.72 -9.70 -4.02
N ILE A 37 9.38 -9.50 -5.17
CA ILE A 37 9.93 -8.18 -5.57
C ILE A 37 8.83 -7.11 -5.65
N VAL A 38 7.73 -7.42 -6.34
CA VAL A 38 6.62 -6.45 -6.48
C VAL A 38 6.09 -6.06 -5.11
N TRP A 39 5.84 -7.02 -4.22
CA TRP A 39 5.36 -6.73 -2.88
C TRP A 39 6.40 -6.08 -1.97
N SER A 40 7.68 -6.37 -2.14
CA SER A 40 8.76 -5.62 -1.49
C SER A 40 8.74 -4.14 -1.87
N LEU A 41 8.54 -3.82 -3.15
CA LEU A 41 8.38 -2.43 -3.61
C LEU A 41 7.15 -1.77 -2.99
N ILE A 42 6.04 -2.51 -2.87
CA ILE A 42 4.83 -2.05 -2.16
C ILE A 42 5.14 -1.73 -0.70
N GLY A 43 5.84 -2.64 -0.03
CA GLY A 43 6.22 -2.49 1.37
C GLY A 43 7.15 -1.29 1.60
N MET A 44 8.06 -1.00 0.67
CA MET A 44 8.93 0.18 0.75
C MET A 44 8.16 1.51 0.67
N ILE A 45 7.04 1.56 -0.05
CA ILE A 45 6.17 2.75 -0.10
C ILE A 45 5.28 2.82 1.14
N TYR A 46 4.79 1.68 1.61
CA TYR A 46 3.96 1.58 2.81
C TYR A 46 4.69 2.06 4.07
N ALA A 47 5.94 1.64 4.25
CA ALA A 47 6.73 1.87 5.46
C ALA A 47 6.89 3.34 5.87
N PRO A 48 7.39 4.26 5.02
CA PRO A 48 7.55 5.66 5.38
C PRO A 48 6.19 6.34 5.62
N LEU A 49 5.16 5.95 4.87
CA LEU A 49 3.81 6.46 5.08
C LEU A 49 3.26 6.05 6.46
N PHE A 50 3.41 4.78 6.82
CA PHE A 50 3.00 4.27 8.13
C PHE A 50 3.73 5.00 9.26
N ILE A 51 5.06 5.07 9.22
CA ILE A 51 5.85 5.72 10.28
C ILE A 51 5.52 7.21 10.39
N GLY A 52 5.48 7.93 9.27
CA GLY A 52 5.16 9.36 9.29
C GLY A 52 3.83 9.62 9.97
N VAL A 53 2.79 8.83 9.66
CA VAL A 53 1.47 8.97 10.30
C VAL A 53 1.53 8.55 11.78
N VAL A 54 2.25 7.48 12.15
CA VAL A 54 2.41 7.08 13.56
C VAL A 54 3.05 8.19 14.38
N LEU A 55 4.16 8.77 13.90
CA LEU A 55 4.91 9.80 14.61
C LEU A 55 4.07 11.07 14.80
N LEU A 56 3.35 11.50 13.75
CA LEU A 56 2.43 12.63 13.84
C LEU A 56 1.31 12.39 14.86
N LEU A 57 0.67 11.22 14.82
CA LEU A 57 -0.43 10.88 15.73
C LEU A 57 0.04 10.71 17.18
N LYS A 58 1.22 10.10 17.40
CA LYS A 58 1.82 10.00 18.74
C LYS A 58 2.14 11.39 19.29
N GLY A 59 2.65 12.30 18.46
CA GLY A 59 2.87 13.70 18.82
C GLY A 59 1.60 14.44 19.24
N MET A 60 0.44 14.05 18.69
CA MET A 60 -0.88 14.56 19.09
C MET A 60 -1.52 13.84 20.30
N GLY A 61 -0.83 12.86 20.90
CA GLY A 61 -1.31 12.15 22.08
C GLY A 61 -2.22 10.95 21.82
N PHE A 62 -2.31 10.44 20.58
CA PHE A 62 -3.12 9.25 20.26
C PHE A 62 -2.55 7.92 20.81
N GLY A 63 -1.34 7.93 21.37
CA GLY A 63 -0.71 6.75 21.98
C GLY A 63 -0.67 5.55 21.03
N TYR A 64 -1.06 4.36 21.50
CA TYR A 64 -1.06 3.13 20.70
C TYR A 64 -2.13 3.10 19.59
N PHE A 65 -3.17 3.92 19.68
CA PHE A 65 -4.19 4.02 18.63
C PHE A 65 -3.61 4.58 17.31
N SER A 66 -2.47 5.28 17.39
CA SER A 66 -1.70 5.72 16.22
C SER A 66 -1.42 4.59 15.23
N TYR A 67 -1.15 3.36 15.71
CA TYR A 67 -0.90 2.21 14.85
C TYR A 67 -2.12 1.83 14.01
N VAL A 68 -3.33 1.89 14.60
CA VAL A 68 -4.58 1.55 13.90
C VAL A 68 -4.83 2.52 12.75
N VAL A 69 -4.77 3.81 13.05
CA VAL A 69 -5.02 4.86 12.06
C VAL A 69 -3.93 4.85 10.99
N ALA A 70 -2.65 4.79 11.37
CA ALA A 70 -1.56 4.76 10.41
C ALA A 70 -1.61 3.53 9.50
N ALA A 71 -1.85 2.33 10.07
CA ALA A 71 -1.95 1.11 9.27
C ALA A 71 -3.14 1.15 8.31
N SER A 72 -4.28 1.70 8.76
CA SER A 72 -5.46 1.88 7.92
C SER A 72 -5.17 2.82 6.75
N VAL A 73 -4.63 4.03 7.01
CA VAL A 73 -4.32 5.02 5.97
C VAL A 73 -3.31 4.47 4.99
N ALA A 74 -2.21 3.88 5.48
CA ALA A 74 -1.19 3.29 4.62
C ALA A 74 -1.74 2.12 3.78
N GLY A 75 -2.63 1.30 4.36
CA GLY A 75 -3.30 0.20 3.67
C GLY A 75 -4.25 0.68 2.58
N GLY A 76 -5.08 1.68 2.89
CA GLY A 76 -6.02 2.29 1.94
C GLY A 76 -5.30 2.99 0.79
N VAL A 77 -4.32 3.84 1.10
CA VAL A 77 -3.49 4.55 0.11
C VAL A 77 -2.76 3.55 -0.77
N GLY A 78 -2.09 2.56 -0.18
CA GLY A 78 -1.40 1.51 -0.92
C GLY A 78 -2.35 0.77 -1.88
N ALA A 79 -3.52 0.34 -1.39
CA ALA A 79 -4.50 -0.35 -2.23
C ALA A 79 -4.95 0.48 -3.43
N VAL A 80 -5.10 1.80 -3.28
CA VAL A 80 -5.46 2.69 -4.38
C VAL A 80 -4.31 2.89 -5.35
N LEU A 81 -3.08 3.10 -4.86
CA LEU A 81 -1.88 3.30 -5.70
C LEU A 81 -1.70 2.15 -6.70
N TYR A 82 -1.92 0.91 -6.27
CA TYR A 82 -1.81 -0.27 -7.13
C TYR A 82 -3.11 -0.64 -7.86
N GLY A 83 -4.27 -0.31 -7.30
CA GLY A 83 -5.58 -0.62 -7.87
C GLY A 83 -6.03 0.34 -8.97
N ALA A 84 -5.60 1.60 -8.92
CA ALA A 84 -6.10 2.70 -9.76
C ALA A 84 -4.97 3.65 -10.19
N ARG A 85 -4.00 3.12 -10.94
CA ARG A 85 -2.74 3.81 -11.30
C ARG A 85 -2.92 5.21 -11.91
N GLU A 86 -3.93 5.43 -12.75
CA GLU A 86 -4.18 6.75 -13.36
C GLU A 86 -4.57 7.80 -12.32
N LEU A 87 -5.53 7.49 -11.45
CA LEU A 87 -5.97 8.40 -10.37
C LEU A 87 -4.83 8.65 -9.39
N ALA A 88 -4.10 7.60 -9.05
CA ALA A 88 -2.93 7.65 -8.19
C ALA A 88 -1.88 8.63 -8.72
N LEU A 89 -1.44 8.47 -9.97
CA LEU A 89 -0.40 9.31 -10.57
C LEU A 89 -0.79 10.80 -10.64
N ILE A 90 -2.04 11.08 -11.04
CA ILE A 90 -2.53 12.47 -11.13
C ILE A 90 -2.58 13.10 -9.74
N SER A 91 -3.19 12.41 -8.78
CA SER A 91 -3.34 12.93 -7.42
C SER A 91 -1.98 13.12 -6.73
N THR A 92 -1.08 12.14 -6.79
CA THR A 92 0.26 12.28 -6.20
C THR A 92 1.07 13.36 -6.91
N GLY A 93 0.89 13.53 -8.23
CA GLY A 93 1.51 14.61 -9.00
C GLY A 93 1.02 15.98 -8.55
N VAL A 94 -0.29 16.17 -8.41
CA VAL A 94 -0.88 17.40 -7.86
C VAL A 94 -0.37 17.67 -6.45
N GLY A 95 -0.39 16.66 -5.57
CA GLY A 95 0.10 16.79 -4.20
C GLY A 95 1.56 17.18 -4.12
N ALA A 96 2.43 16.51 -4.89
CA ALA A 96 3.86 16.84 -4.93
C ALA A 96 4.10 18.25 -5.47
N MET A 97 3.43 18.64 -6.56
CA MET A 97 3.54 19.98 -7.14
C MET A 97 3.10 21.06 -6.16
N VAL A 98 1.97 20.87 -5.47
CA VAL A 98 1.48 21.81 -4.45
C VAL A 98 2.43 21.88 -3.26
N GLY A 99 2.92 20.73 -2.78
CA GLY A 99 3.90 20.67 -1.69
C GLY A 99 5.16 21.47 -2.02
N VAL A 100 5.76 21.23 -3.18
CA VAL A 100 6.95 21.97 -3.64
C VAL A 100 6.64 23.45 -3.84
N ALA A 101 5.53 23.79 -4.51
CA ALA A 101 5.17 25.17 -4.78
C ALA A 101 4.94 25.97 -3.48
N MET A 102 4.26 25.39 -2.48
CA MET A 102 4.04 26.07 -1.20
C MET A 102 5.34 26.30 -0.44
N LEU A 103 6.25 25.32 -0.44
CA LEU A 103 7.56 25.46 0.19
C LEU A 103 8.40 26.57 -0.46
N ILE A 104 8.34 26.70 -1.80
CA ILE A 104 9.05 27.76 -2.55
C ILE A 104 8.42 29.14 -2.30
N LEU A 105 7.09 29.24 -2.36
CA LEU A 105 6.40 30.53 -2.38
C LEU A 105 6.21 31.16 -0.99
N LEU A 106 5.97 30.35 0.04
CA LEU A 106 5.59 30.83 1.37
C LEU A 106 6.70 30.69 2.43
N GLY A 107 7.90 30.23 2.03
CA GLY A 107 9.15 30.49 2.74
C GLY A 107 9.11 30.36 4.26
N GLY A 108 8.65 29.22 4.78
CA GLY A 108 8.80 28.85 6.19
C GLY A 108 7.65 29.11 7.14
N GLN A 109 6.60 29.75 6.66
CA GLN A 109 5.38 29.95 7.44
C GLN A 109 4.32 28.87 7.21
N VAL A 110 4.63 27.83 6.42
CA VAL A 110 3.65 26.84 6.01
C VAL A 110 3.68 25.63 6.94
N SER A 111 2.55 25.40 7.63
CA SER A 111 2.36 24.19 8.43
C SER A 111 2.13 22.97 7.55
N LEU A 112 2.40 21.77 8.08
CA LEU A 112 2.10 20.50 7.40
C LEU A 112 0.60 20.39 7.05
N SER A 113 -0.27 20.86 7.95
CA SER A 113 -1.72 20.86 7.74
C SER A 113 -2.13 21.75 6.57
N ASP A 114 -1.52 22.92 6.41
CA ASP A 114 -1.86 23.84 5.33
C ASP A 114 -1.49 23.23 3.98
N VAL A 115 -0.28 22.67 3.86
CA VAL A 115 0.19 22.01 2.64
C VAL A 115 -0.72 20.84 2.27
N ALA A 116 -1.02 19.96 3.24
CA ALA A 116 -1.86 18.80 3.01
C ALA A 116 -3.30 19.19 2.64
N LEU A 117 -3.86 20.21 3.31
CA LEU A 117 -5.23 20.68 3.08
C LEU A 117 -5.36 21.33 1.70
N VAL A 118 -4.44 22.22 1.33
CA VAL A 118 -4.45 22.88 0.01
C VAL A 118 -4.29 21.85 -1.10
N ALA A 119 -3.37 20.89 -0.96
CA ALA A 119 -3.21 19.80 -1.90
C ALA A 119 -4.47 18.94 -2.02
N ALA A 120 -5.11 18.60 -0.89
CA ALA A 120 -6.34 17.82 -0.86
C ALA A 120 -7.49 18.56 -1.54
N ILE A 121 -7.68 19.86 -1.27
CA ILE A 121 -8.71 20.69 -1.90
C ILE A 121 -8.48 20.76 -3.41
N LEU A 122 -7.26 21.05 -3.86
CA LEU A 122 -6.93 21.13 -5.29
C LEU A 122 -7.11 19.80 -6.01
N ALA A 123 -6.69 18.69 -5.40
CA ALA A 123 -6.91 17.39 -6.01
C ALA A 123 -8.38 16.97 -6.01
N ALA A 124 -9.16 17.37 -4.99
CA ALA A 124 -10.60 17.17 -4.97
C ALA A 124 -11.30 17.96 -6.07
N THR A 125 -10.94 19.22 -6.29
CA THR A 125 -11.53 20.04 -7.37
C THR A 125 -11.17 19.50 -8.75
N VAL A 126 -9.92 19.08 -8.95
CA VAL A 126 -9.51 18.34 -10.16
C VAL A 126 -10.30 17.04 -10.30
N GLY A 127 -10.48 16.29 -9.22
CA GLY A 127 -11.29 15.07 -9.21
C GLY A 127 -12.76 15.33 -9.55
N LEU A 128 -13.35 16.46 -9.15
CA LEU A 128 -14.75 16.78 -9.44
C LEU A 128 -14.95 17.30 -10.87
N THR A 129 -13.97 18.00 -11.44
CA THR A 129 -14.04 18.63 -12.78
C THR A 129 -13.54 17.71 -13.92
N ILE A 130 -12.51 16.93 -13.61
CA ILE A 130 -11.80 15.83 -14.29
C ILE A 130 -12.57 14.65 -14.91
N SER A 131 -13.29 14.73 -16.03
CA SER A 131 -13.89 13.52 -16.65
C SER A 131 -12.88 12.45 -17.11
N PHE A 132 -12.62 11.44 -16.27
CA PHE A 132 -11.81 10.30 -16.66
C PHE A 132 -12.60 9.28 -17.51
N PRO A 133 -12.02 8.74 -18.60
CA PRO A 133 -12.73 7.82 -19.51
C PRO A 133 -13.01 6.43 -18.90
N LYS A 134 -12.37 6.07 -17.78
CA LYS A 134 -12.54 4.78 -17.08
C LYS A 134 -13.11 4.92 -15.66
N ARG A 135 -13.82 6.01 -15.38
CA ARG A 135 -14.46 6.25 -14.07
C ARG A 135 -15.31 5.06 -13.66
N CYS A 136 -15.25 4.71 -12.38
CA CYS A 136 -16.10 3.68 -11.77
C CYS A 136 -15.94 2.24 -12.31
N SER A 137 -15.04 1.99 -13.27
CA SER A 137 -14.82 0.63 -13.80
C SER A 137 -13.79 -0.15 -12.98
N ARG A 138 -12.97 0.53 -12.17
CA ARG A 138 -11.84 -0.09 -11.45
C ARG A 138 -12.15 -0.54 -10.03
N SER A 139 -13.39 -0.42 -9.54
CA SER A 139 -13.77 -0.80 -8.16
C SER A 139 -12.87 -0.18 -7.08
N VAL A 140 -12.38 1.03 -7.35
CA VAL A 140 -11.50 1.81 -6.47
C VAL A 140 -12.03 1.88 -5.03
N PRO A 141 -13.32 2.19 -4.76
CA PRO A 141 -13.84 2.19 -3.39
C PRO A 141 -13.72 0.84 -2.69
N GLY A 142 -13.99 -0.26 -3.39
CA GLY A 142 -13.88 -1.60 -2.81
C GLY A 142 -12.45 -1.96 -2.44
N LYS A 143 -11.48 -1.59 -3.30
CA LYS A 143 -10.04 -1.80 -3.03
C LYS A 143 -9.55 -0.90 -1.89
N ALA A 144 -9.95 0.36 -1.86
CA ALA A 144 -9.63 1.28 -0.76
C ALA A 144 -10.19 0.79 0.58
N LEU A 145 -11.46 0.37 0.62
CA LEU A 145 -12.09 -0.18 1.81
C LEU A 145 -11.42 -1.47 2.28
N ALA A 146 -11.03 -2.35 1.36
CA ALA A 146 -10.27 -3.55 1.70
C ALA A 146 -8.96 -3.17 2.39
N GLY A 147 -8.18 -2.25 1.80
CA GLY A 147 -6.90 -1.80 2.37
C GLY A 147 -7.05 -1.08 3.71
N LEU A 148 -8.08 -0.25 3.87
CA LEU A 148 -8.40 0.41 5.13
C LEU A 148 -8.73 -0.63 6.22
N ALA A 149 -9.64 -1.57 5.91
CA ALA A 149 -10.09 -2.58 6.86
C ALA A 149 -8.96 -3.53 7.27
N THR A 150 -8.15 -3.99 6.32
CA THR A 150 -7.03 -4.89 6.59
C THR A 150 -5.92 -4.17 7.36
N GLY A 151 -5.73 -2.88 7.09
CA GLY A 151 -4.86 -1.99 7.84
C GLY A 151 -5.33 -1.81 9.29
N VAL A 152 -6.63 -1.58 9.52
CA VAL A 152 -7.20 -1.51 10.88
C VAL A 152 -6.91 -2.78 11.65
N VAL A 153 -7.10 -3.95 11.04
CA VAL A 153 -6.82 -5.24 11.70
C VAL A 153 -5.33 -5.36 12.07
N GLY A 154 -4.42 -5.07 11.13
CA GLY A 154 -2.98 -5.13 11.40
C GLY A 154 -2.53 -4.15 12.48
N GLY A 155 -3.02 -2.91 12.43
CA GLY A 155 -2.72 -1.88 13.43
C GLY A 155 -3.36 -2.15 14.79
N ALA A 156 -4.54 -2.78 14.83
CA ALA A 156 -5.19 -3.17 16.10
C ALA A 156 -4.40 -4.28 16.80
N VAL A 157 -3.86 -5.25 16.06
CA VAL A 157 -2.99 -6.28 16.63
C VAL A 157 -1.76 -5.65 17.28
N LEU A 158 -1.11 -4.68 16.61
CA LEU A 158 0.00 -3.94 17.21
C LEU A 158 -0.40 -3.11 18.42
N ALA A 159 -1.51 -2.39 18.34
CA ALA A 159 -1.99 -1.54 19.42
C ALA A 159 -2.29 -2.33 20.70
N ILE A 160 -2.66 -3.60 20.57
CA ILE A 160 -2.87 -4.54 21.68
C ILE A 160 -1.56 -5.20 22.11
N ALA A 161 -0.69 -5.57 21.17
CA ALA A 161 0.54 -6.32 21.45
C ALA A 161 1.63 -5.45 22.10
N GLU A 162 1.82 -4.22 21.64
CA GLU A 162 2.85 -3.30 22.13
C GLU A 162 2.78 -3.07 23.65
N PRO A 163 1.62 -2.74 24.27
CA PRO A 163 1.55 -2.53 25.72
C PRO A 163 1.71 -3.81 26.56
N LEU A 164 1.60 -4.99 25.96
CA LEU A 164 1.77 -6.27 26.65
C LEU A 164 3.25 -6.69 26.72
N HIS A 165 4.11 -6.05 25.94
CA HIS A 165 5.54 -6.35 25.90
C HIS A 165 6.30 -5.39 26.82
N PRO A 166 7.28 -5.87 27.61
CA PRO A 166 8.03 -5.02 28.55
C PRO A 166 8.92 -3.98 27.84
N GLU A 167 9.32 -4.27 26.60
CA GLU A 167 10.17 -3.41 25.77
C GLU A 167 9.44 -3.07 24.46
N PRO A 168 9.62 -1.85 23.92
CA PRO A 168 9.01 -1.49 22.63
C PRO A 168 9.55 -2.36 21.51
N PHE A 169 8.69 -2.73 20.55
CA PHE A 169 9.11 -3.52 19.41
C PHE A 169 10.02 -2.71 18.49
N PRO A 170 11.09 -3.31 17.91
CA PRO A 170 11.91 -2.62 16.93
C PRO A 170 11.09 -2.32 15.68
N ILE A 171 11.29 -1.14 15.10
CA ILE A 171 10.54 -0.62 13.94
C ILE A 171 10.58 -1.57 12.75
N PHE A 172 11.74 -2.19 12.53
CA PHE A 172 11.89 -3.24 11.53
C PHE A 172 10.85 -4.36 11.71
N ALA A 173 10.66 -4.87 12.93
CA ALA A 173 9.73 -5.95 13.22
C ALA A 173 8.27 -5.49 13.10
N ILE A 174 7.95 -4.29 13.59
CA ILE A 174 6.63 -3.67 13.44
C ILE A 174 6.22 -3.62 11.96
N LEU A 175 7.08 -3.10 11.10
CA LEU A 175 6.79 -2.95 9.68
C LEU A 175 6.84 -4.27 8.92
N ALA A 176 7.79 -5.15 9.23
CA ALA A 176 7.82 -6.50 8.66
C ALA A 176 6.50 -7.24 8.93
N PHE A 177 5.98 -7.12 10.16
CA PHE A 177 4.71 -7.71 10.56
C PHE A 177 3.52 -7.05 9.85
N VAL A 178 3.33 -5.73 10.01
CA VAL A 178 2.14 -5.04 9.48
C VAL A 178 2.07 -5.13 7.97
N VAL A 179 3.18 -4.91 7.26
CA VAL A 179 3.18 -4.99 5.79
C VAL A 179 2.84 -6.40 5.32
N SER A 180 3.39 -7.43 5.99
CA SER A 180 3.13 -8.82 5.63
C SER A 180 1.66 -9.21 5.87
N VAL A 181 1.16 -8.94 7.09
CA VAL A 181 -0.22 -9.23 7.48
C VAL A 181 -1.21 -8.46 6.62
N ASN A 182 -1.01 -7.15 6.45
CA ASN A 182 -1.88 -6.32 5.63
C ASN A 182 -1.90 -6.82 4.18
N GLY A 183 -0.75 -7.18 3.60
CA GLY A 183 -0.67 -7.71 2.25
C GLY A 183 -1.44 -9.02 2.06
N ILE A 184 -1.27 -9.97 2.97
CA ILE A 184 -1.96 -11.27 2.92
C ILE A 184 -3.46 -11.10 3.11
N LEU A 185 -3.87 -10.32 4.11
CA LEU A 185 -5.29 -10.05 4.38
C LEU A 185 -5.94 -9.28 3.24
N TYR A 186 -5.24 -8.30 2.65
CA TYR A 186 -5.75 -7.56 1.51
C TYR A 186 -6.02 -8.47 0.31
N VAL A 187 -5.03 -9.26 -0.13
CA VAL A 187 -5.21 -10.12 -1.32
C VAL A 187 -6.27 -11.19 -1.11
N SER A 188 -6.36 -11.74 0.10
CA SER A 188 -7.37 -12.76 0.42
C SER A 188 -8.80 -12.19 0.48
N THR A 189 -8.97 -10.94 0.92
CA THR A 189 -10.30 -10.35 1.14
C THR A 189 -10.78 -9.37 0.05
N VAL A 190 -9.89 -8.84 -0.80
CA VAL A 190 -10.23 -7.76 -1.76
C VAL A 190 -11.40 -8.11 -2.67
N ARG A 191 -11.54 -9.37 -3.10
CA ARG A 191 -12.66 -9.84 -3.94
C ARG A 191 -14.00 -9.70 -3.25
N TRP A 192 -14.02 -10.08 -1.97
CA TRP A 192 -15.20 -10.00 -1.14
C TRP A 192 -15.59 -8.54 -0.92
N TRP A 193 -14.61 -7.67 -0.63
CA TRP A 193 -14.82 -6.23 -0.49
C TRP A 193 -15.33 -5.55 -1.76
N VAL A 194 -14.78 -5.89 -2.93
CA VAL A 194 -15.27 -5.37 -4.23
C VAL A 194 -16.69 -5.85 -4.51
N THR A 195 -17.02 -7.09 -4.18
CA THR A 195 -18.39 -7.60 -4.32
C THR A 195 -19.34 -6.91 -3.36
N LEU A 196 -18.91 -6.69 -2.11
CA LEU A 196 -19.67 -5.99 -1.09
C LEU A 196 -19.91 -4.53 -1.47
N SER A 197 -18.90 -3.82 -1.98
CA SER A 197 -19.05 -2.44 -2.43
C SER A 197 -20.05 -2.30 -3.58
N ARG A 198 -20.07 -3.28 -4.49
CA ARG A 198 -21.09 -3.37 -5.56
C ARG A 198 -22.48 -3.63 -4.99
N ARG A 199 -22.62 -4.55 -4.01
CA ARG A 199 -23.91 -4.86 -3.36
C ARG A 199 -24.49 -3.67 -2.60
N ILE A 200 -23.66 -2.92 -1.88
CA ILE A 200 -24.08 -1.73 -1.13
C ILE A 200 -24.29 -0.52 -2.07
N ARG A 201 -24.07 -0.68 -3.39
CA ARG A 201 -24.23 0.37 -4.41
C ARG A 201 -23.34 1.60 -4.15
N LEU A 202 -22.22 1.45 -3.44
CA LEU A 202 -21.24 2.52 -3.28
C LEU A 202 -20.74 3.03 -4.65
N GLU A 203 -20.65 2.12 -5.62
CA GLU A 203 -20.20 2.42 -6.98
C GLU A 203 -21.28 3.13 -7.82
N SER A 204 -22.58 3.02 -7.47
CA SER A 204 -23.68 3.47 -8.33
C SER A 204 -24.25 4.85 -8.01
N ARG A 205 -24.02 5.41 -6.81
CA ARG A 205 -24.72 6.64 -6.38
C ARG A 205 -23.88 7.91 -6.46
N SER A 206 -22.55 7.84 -6.26
CA SER A 206 -21.68 9.03 -6.21
C SER A 206 -20.21 8.72 -6.48
N CYS A 207 -19.93 7.94 -7.53
CA CYS A 207 -18.57 7.53 -7.88
C CYS A 207 -17.59 8.72 -8.02
N TYR A 208 -18.02 9.83 -8.62
CA TYR A 208 -17.23 11.05 -8.76
C TYR A 208 -16.78 11.64 -7.42
N VAL A 209 -17.65 11.63 -6.41
CA VAL A 209 -17.35 12.13 -5.06
C VAL A 209 -16.34 11.24 -4.37
N VAL A 210 -16.49 9.92 -4.51
CA VAL A 210 -15.56 8.96 -3.90
C VAL A 210 -14.19 9.01 -4.56
N GLU A 211 -14.12 9.11 -5.89
CA GLU A 211 -12.86 9.30 -6.61
C GLU A 211 -12.19 10.62 -6.21
N ALA A 212 -12.94 11.72 -6.13
CA ALA A 212 -12.43 13.02 -5.70
C ALA A 212 -11.91 12.98 -4.25
N LEU A 213 -12.61 12.31 -3.34
CA LEU A 213 -12.18 12.10 -1.96
C LEU A 213 -10.85 11.32 -1.92
N ILE A 214 -10.76 10.23 -2.69
CA ILE A 214 -9.54 9.42 -2.76
C ILE A 214 -8.38 10.23 -3.34
N MET A 215 -8.63 11.02 -4.39
CA MET A 215 -7.64 11.95 -4.93
C MET A 215 -7.23 13.02 -3.91
N ALA A 216 -8.15 13.50 -3.08
CA ALA A 216 -7.84 14.46 -2.02
C ALA A 216 -6.89 13.84 -0.98
N VAL A 217 -7.22 12.63 -0.50
CA VAL A 217 -6.39 11.90 0.49
C VAL A 217 -5.00 11.61 -0.07
N LEU A 218 -4.91 11.06 -1.29
CA LEU A 218 -3.64 10.76 -1.93
C LEU A 218 -2.77 11.99 -2.16
N ALA A 219 -3.37 13.13 -2.53
CA ALA A 219 -2.65 14.37 -2.76
C ALA A 219 -2.17 14.97 -1.44
N GLY A 220 -3.01 14.96 -0.40
CA GLY A 220 -2.62 15.39 0.95
C GLY A 220 -1.47 14.56 1.49
N VAL A 221 -1.52 13.23 1.31
CA VAL A 221 -0.42 12.31 1.69
C VAL A 221 0.86 12.62 0.91
N ALA A 222 0.77 12.82 -0.41
CA ALA A 222 1.93 13.14 -1.23
C ALA A 222 2.56 14.49 -0.83
N ALA A 223 1.73 15.52 -0.66
CA ALA A 223 2.18 16.84 -0.26
C ALA A 223 2.77 16.85 1.16
N GLY A 224 2.12 16.14 2.10
CA GLY A 224 2.64 15.94 3.45
C GLY A 224 3.96 15.17 3.46
N SER A 225 4.14 14.18 2.58
CA SER A 225 5.40 13.46 2.43
C SER A 225 6.53 14.37 1.93
N VAL A 226 6.25 15.24 0.95
CA VAL A 226 7.20 16.27 0.49
C VAL A 226 7.57 17.18 1.66
N TRP A 227 6.58 17.70 2.40
CA TRP A 227 6.81 18.57 3.54
C TRP A 227 7.62 17.87 4.63
N MET A 228 7.34 16.60 4.96
CA MET A 228 8.11 15.88 5.99
C MET A 228 9.58 15.77 5.58
N VAL A 229 9.91 15.53 4.32
CA VAL A 229 11.32 15.44 3.90
C VAL A 229 12.01 16.81 3.91
N SER A 230 11.34 17.86 3.44
CA SER A 230 11.98 19.18 3.26
C SER A 230 11.88 20.10 4.48
N GLY A 231 10.84 19.95 5.30
CA GLY A 231 10.50 20.84 6.42
C GLY A 231 11.65 21.02 7.43
N PRO A 232 12.29 19.93 7.91
CA PRO A 232 13.41 20.04 8.85
C PRO A 232 14.63 20.74 8.26
N LEU A 233 14.93 20.51 6.99
CA LEU A 233 16.08 21.11 6.31
C LEU A 233 15.99 22.63 6.26
N LEU A 234 14.77 23.15 6.33
CA LEU A 234 14.47 24.57 6.28
C LEU A 234 14.10 25.12 7.67
N SER A 235 14.11 24.28 8.72
CA SER A 235 13.69 24.61 10.09
C SER A 235 12.25 25.15 10.15
N PHE A 236 11.35 24.61 9.32
CA PHE A 236 9.97 25.05 9.18
C PHE A 236 9.00 24.21 10.01
N GLY A 237 8.11 24.87 10.76
CA GLY A 237 6.95 24.25 11.41
C GLY A 237 6.94 24.29 12.95
N ASP A 238 5.79 23.92 13.50
CA ASP A 238 5.58 23.78 14.95
C ASP A 238 6.35 22.58 15.51
N GLY A 239 6.80 22.67 16.76
CA GLY A 239 7.76 21.73 17.35
C GLY A 239 7.40 20.25 17.22
N VAL A 240 6.11 19.88 17.28
CA VAL A 240 5.67 18.48 17.15
C VAL A 240 5.94 17.90 15.75
N SER A 241 5.66 18.67 14.69
CA SER A 241 5.86 18.22 13.31
C SER A 241 7.35 18.16 12.93
N LEU A 242 8.15 19.06 13.52
CA LEU A 242 9.60 19.09 13.34
C LEU A 242 10.27 17.86 13.99
N ILE A 243 9.92 17.55 15.24
CA ILE A 243 10.43 16.38 15.97
C ILE A 243 10.02 15.08 15.26
N ALA A 244 8.77 14.99 14.80
CA ALA A 244 8.28 13.83 14.05
C ALA A 244 9.08 13.59 12.76
N SER A 245 9.52 14.67 12.09
CA SER A 245 10.31 14.50 10.88
C SER A 245 11.79 14.19 11.14
N GLU A 246 12.40 14.78 12.17
CA GLU A 246 13.77 14.44 12.55
C GLU A 246 13.90 12.97 12.97
N THR A 247 12.96 12.48 13.79
CA THR A 247 12.89 11.07 14.20
C THR A 247 12.66 10.16 12.99
N MET A 248 11.80 10.55 12.05
CA MET A 248 11.60 9.81 10.81
C MET A 248 12.90 9.62 10.02
N HIS A 249 13.79 10.62 9.94
CA HIS A 249 15.05 10.51 9.20
C HIS A 249 16.02 9.48 9.82
N LEU A 250 16.02 9.33 11.14
CA LEU A 250 16.82 8.33 11.83
C LEU A 250 16.27 6.91 11.62
N GLU A 251 14.95 6.79 11.55
CA GLU A 251 14.25 5.50 11.51
C GLU A 251 13.99 4.98 10.10
N ILE A 252 14.09 5.84 9.07
CA ILE A 252 13.68 5.53 7.70
C ILE A 252 14.41 4.32 7.10
N GLN A 253 15.69 4.12 7.44
CA GLN A 253 16.46 3.00 6.92
C GLN A 253 15.90 1.67 7.43
N GLN A 254 15.68 1.55 8.74
CA GLN A 254 15.08 0.36 9.33
C GLN A 254 13.64 0.17 8.84
N ALA A 255 12.92 1.27 8.64
CA ALA A 255 11.57 1.25 8.12
C ALA A 255 11.49 0.66 6.72
N ILE A 256 12.32 1.18 5.80
CA ILE A 256 12.40 0.71 4.42
C ILE A 256 12.78 -0.76 4.39
N LEU A 257 13.78 -1.19 5.19
CA LEU A 257 14.18 -2.59 5.26
C LEU A 257 13.07 -3.50 5.80
N GLY A 258 12.37 -3.06 6.86
CA GLY A 258 11.24 -3.79 7.45
C GLY A 258 10.07 -3.90 6.46
N GLY A 259 9.75 -2.81 5.75
CA GLY A 259 8.73 -2.79 4.71
C GLY A 259 9.10 -3.68 3.52
N LEU A 260 10.34 -3.59 3.04
CA LEU A 260 10.86 -4.43 1.95
C LEU A 260 10.76 -5.91 2.30
N PHE A 261 11.18 -6.28 3.52
CA PHE A 261 11.13 -7.66 4.01
C PHE A 261 9.69 -8.14 4.23
N GLY A 262 8.85 -7.33 4.90
CA GLY A 262 7.44 -7.64 5.12
C GLY A 262 6.67 -7.81 3.81
N GLY A 263 6.92 -6.94 2.84
CA GLY A 263 6.36 -7.07 1.50
C GLY A 263 6.84 -8.32 0.78
N GLY A 264 8.15 -8.58 0.79
CA GLY A 264 8.74 -9.75 0.14
C GLY A 264 8.17 -11.06 0.70
N THR A 265 8.09 -11.16 2.03
CA THR A 265 7.48 -12.31 2.70
C THR A 265 6.00 -12.47 2.34
N ALA A 266 5.23 -11.39 2.30
CA ALA A 266 3.84 -11.42 1.85
C ALA A 266 3.73 -11.97 0.42
N GLY A 267 4.54 -11.45 -0.50
CA GLY A 267 4.54 -11.84 -1.91
C GLY A 267 4.86 -13.31 -2.10
N VAL A 268 5.88 -13.81 -1.40
CA VAL A 268 6.27 -15.23 -1.44
C VAL A 268 5.18 -16.12 -0.85
N LEU A 269 4.62 -15.76 0.31
CA LEU A 269 3.55 -16.52 0.97
C LEU A 269 2.31 -16.59 0.10
N LEU A 270 1.92 -15.48 -0.54
CA LEU A 270 0.76 -15.44 -1.42
C LEU A 270 0.92 -16.34 -2.64
N GLU A 271 2.13 -16.47 -3.18
CA GLU A 271 2.40 -17.43 -4.26
C GLU A 271 2.39 -18.87 -3.75
N LEU A 272 2.97 -19.12 -2.58
CA LEU A 272 2.98 -20.44 -1.94
C LEU A 272 1.55 -20.97 -1.70
N PHE A 273 0.65 -20.09 -1.24
CA PHE A 273 -0.77 -20.40 -1.04
C PHE A 273 -1.62 -20.29 -2.32
N ARG A 274 -1.02 -20.00 -3.48
CA ARG A 274 -1.67 -19.89 -4.79
C ARG A 274 -2.82 -18.87 -4.85
N PHE A 275 -2.70 -17.76 -4.11
CA PHE A 275 -3.66 -16.67 -4.27
C PHE A 275 -3.51 -16.05 -5.67
N ARG A 276 -4.62 -15.80 -6.38
CA ARG A 276 -4.59 -15.11 -7.68
C ARG A 276 -4.05 -13.68 -7.55
N TRP A 277 -3.61 -13.10 -8.66
CA TRP A 277 -3.14 -11.72 -8.71
C TRP A 277 -4.31 -10.74 -8.53
N VAL A 278 -4.00 -9.57 -7.94
CA VAL A 278 -4.98 -8.51 -7.65
C VAL A 278 -5.42 -7.78 -8.94
N HIS A 279 -4.61 -7.82 -10.00
CA HIS A 279 -4.90 -7.17 -11.27
C HIS A 279 -5.97 -7.90 -12.10
N ASP A 280 -6.28 -9.15 -11.74
CA ASP A 280 -7.34 -9.95 -12.39
C ASP A 280 -8.76 -9.59 -11.88
N LEU A 281 -8.91 -8.47 -11.15
CA LEU A 281 -10.12 -8.01 -10.47
C LEU A 281 -10.46 -6.54 -10.79
#